data_AF-A0A8R1I353-F1
#
_entry.id   AF-A0A8R1I353-F1
#
_cell.length_a   1.000
_cell.length_b   1.000
_cell.length_c   1.000
_cell.angle_alpha   90.00
_cell.angle_beta   90.00
_cell.angle_gamma   90.00
#
_symmetry.space_group_name_H-M   'P 1'
#
loop_
_entity.id
_entity.type
_entity.pdbx_description
1 polymer ?
#
loop_
_entity_poly.entity_id
_entity_poly.type
_entity_poly.pdbx_seq_one_letter_code
_entity_poly.pdbx_strand_id
1 'polypeptide(L)'
;MDHFRPDPNHPTKCHSLFVSIQLESAGGSSSSECNTSTITPRPHVAKTTKSLLATFTWTVLAHPSYSPDLAPTDYHLVSDMQRFLEGTDFKTKSDVENWLVSYFASKKPEFWRTGTMSLQNRWLTVVDKEVKYY
;
A
#
# COMPACT_ATOMS: atom_id res chain seq x y z
N MET A 1 31.98 -3.23 2.47
CA MET A 1 30.67 -2.81 1.94
C MET A 1 30.17 -3.93 1.04
N ASP A 2 29.46 -4.89 1.58
CA ASP A 2 29.02 -6.07 0.84
C ASP A 2 27.89 -5.72 -0.13
N HIS A 3 28.14 -5.98 -1.42
CA HIS A 3 27.15 -5.88 -2.48
C HIS A 3 26.15 -7.02 -2.34
N PHE A 4 24.93 -6.70 -1.90
CA PHE A 4 23.82 -7.64 -1.91
C PHE A 4 23.39 -7.88 -3.36
N ARG A 5 23.84 -8.99 -3.93
CA ARG A 5 23.42 -9.47 -5.26
C ARG A 5 22.24 -10.42 -5.06
N PRO A 6 21.03 -10.12 -5.55
CA PRO A 6 19.89 -11.01 -5.36
C PRO A 6 20.06 -12.29 -6.18
N ASP A 7 19.83 -13.44 -5.53
CA ASP A 7 19.87 -14.79 -6.11
C ASP A 7 18.61 -15.04 -6.97
N PRO A 8 18.74 -15.41 -8.26
CA PRO A 8 17.62 -15.66 -9.15
C PRO A 8 16.80 -16.92 -8.83
N ASN A 9 17.24 -17.80 -7.92
CA ASN A 9 16.54 -19.03 -7.57
C ASN A 9 15.94 -19.04 -6.16
N HIS A 10 15.99 -17.93 -5.43
CA HIS A 10 15.30 -17.82 -4.15
C HIS A 10 13.83 -17.40 -4.37
N PRO A 11 12.83 -18.21 -3.97
CA PRO A 11 11.44 -17.81 -4.04
C PRO A 11 11.21 -16.66 -3.06
N THR A 12 11.21 -15.43 -3.57
CA THR A 12 10.80 -14.23 -2.84
C THR A 12 9.29 -14.26 -2.62
N LYS A 13 8.85 -15.15 -1.72
CA LYS A 13 7.52 -15.09 -1.12
C LYS A 13 7.49 -13.97 -0.08
N CYS A 14 7.54 -12.73 -0.55
CA CYS A 14 7.11 -11.56 0.19
C CYS A 14 6.11 -10.80 -0.69
N HIS A 15 4.94 -11.39 -0.87
CA HIS A 15 3.78 -10.75 -1.51
C HIS A 15 3.07 -9.81 -0.52
N SER A 16 3.85 -9.00 0.21
CA SER A 16 3.34 -8.00 1.16
C SER A 16 4.15 -6.71 1.04
N LEU A 17 3.97 -6.04 -0.09
CA LEU A 17 4.07 -4.59 -0.18
C LEU A 17 2.75 -4.16 -0.82
N PHE A 18 1.74 -3.92 0.01
CA PHE A 18 0.45 -3.39 -0.43
C PHE A 18 0.61 -1.91 -0.78
N VAL A 19 1.35 -1.65 -1.86
CA VAL A 19 1.10 -0.48 -2.71
C VAL A 19 -0.07 -0.94 -3.58
N SER A 20 -1.19 -0.23 -3.51
CA SER A 20 -2.37 -0.52 -4.32
C SER A 20 -1.98 -0.56 -5.80
N ILE A 21 -1.84 -1.78 -6.32
CA ILE A 21 -1.51 -2.07 -7.72
C ILE A 21 -2.61 -2.98 -8.25
N GLN A 22 -2.99 -2.73 -9.52
CA GLN A 22 -3.95 -3.42 -10.41
C GLN A 22 -5.38 -2.80 -10.44
N LEU A 23 -6.04 -2.56 -11.61
CA LEU A 23 -6.03 -3.24 -12.92
C LEU A 23 -6.54 -2.32 -14.09
N GLU A 24 -5.82 -2.35 -15.23
CA GLU A 24 -6.14 -2.17 -16.68
C GLU A 24 -7.09 -1.07 -17.27
N SER A 25 -6.58 -0.28 -18.24
CA SER A 25 -7.07 -0.18 -19.64
C SER A 25 -6.19 0.73 -20.51
N ALA A 26 -6.23 0.48 -21.82
CA ALA A 26 -5.29 0.83 -22.89
C ALA A 26 -5.13 2.32 -23.25
N GLY A 27 -3.96 2.64 -23.82
CA GLY A 27 -3.83 3.71 -24.82
C GLY A 27 -2.71 4.73 -24.60
N GLY A 28 -1.70 4.70 -25.48
CA GLY A 28 -1.09 5.88 -26.09
C GLY A 28 -0.24 6.84 -25.23
N SER A 29 1.09 6.73 -25.41
CA SER A 29 2.11 7.81 -25.29
C SER A 29 1.61 9.25 -25.07
N SER A 30 1.95 9.85 -23.92
CA SER A 30 2.87 11.00 -23.87
C SER A 30 3.36 11.21 -22.44
N SER A 31 4.67 11.38 -22.28
CA SER A 31 5.31 11.79 -21.03
C SER A 31 4.92 13.23 -20.71
N SER A 32 3.82 13.41 -19.98
CA SER A 32 3.58 14.66 -19.26
C SER A 32 4.18 14.50 -17.87
N GLU A 33 5.20 15.30 -17.58
CA GLU A 33 5.65 15.54 -16.22
C GLU A 33 4.47 16.04 -15.40
N CYS A 34 3.82 15.14 -14.67
CA CYS A 34 2.81 15.53 -13.69
C CYS A 34 3.57 16.05 -12.47
N ASN A 35 3.77 17.37 -12.43
CA ASN A 35 4.24 18.12 -11.27
C ASN A 35 3.14 18.18 -10.20
N THR A 36 2.65 17.03 -9.73
CA THR A 36 1.73 16.99 -8.59
C THR A 36 2.56 17.12 -7.31
N SER A 37 2.49 18.29 -6.69
CA SER A 37 2.94 18.51 -5.32
C SER A 37 2.09 17.68 -4.37
N THR A 38 2.45 16.41 -4.16
CA THR A 38 1.69 15.49 -3.30
C THR A 38 2.62 14.70 -2.41
N ILE A 39 2.35 14.75 -1.11
CA ILE A 39 3.24 14.30 -0.02
C ILE A 39 3.17 12.78 0.15
N THR A 40 3.50 12.03 -0.90
CA THR A 40 4.08 10.70 -0.70
C THR A 40 5.33 10.88 0.18
N PRO A 41 5.53 10.11 1.26
CA PRO A 41 6.71 10.29 2.10
C PRO A 41 7.97 10.29 1.23
N ARG A 42 8.91 11.21 1.50
CA ARG A 42 10.09 11.46 0.64
C ARG A 42 10.82 10.20 0.18
N PRO A 43 10.94 9.12 0.99
CA PRO A 43 11.52 7.85 0.53
C PRO A 43 10.80 7.22 -0.67
N HIS A 44 9.48 7.36 -0.79
CA HIS A 44 8.69 6.75 -1.86
C HIS A 44 8.79 7.48 -3.20
N VAL A 45 9.23 8.74 -3.20
CA VAL A 45 9.47 9.54 -4.42
C VAL A 45 10.95 9.79 -4.73
N ALA A 46 11.84 9.20 -3.93
CA ALA A 46 13.27 9.24 -4.21
C ALA A 46 13.58 8.68 -5.61
N LYS A 47 14.61 9.22 -6.25
CA LYS A 47 15.04 8.82 -7.60
C LYS A 47 15.33 7.32 -7.69
N THR A 48 15.93 6.76 -6.65
CA THR A 48 16.22 5.34 -6.50
C THR A 48 14.95 4.50 -6.53
N THR A 49 13.94 4.89 -5.75
CA THR A 49 12.63 4.23 -5.71
C THR A 49 11.92 4.29 -7.06
N LYS A 50 11.91 5.47 -7.71
CA LYS A 50 11.31 5.64 -9.05
C LYS A 50 11.99 4.77 -10.11
N SER A 51 13.33 4.72 -10.10
CA SER A 51 14.10 3.86 -11.01
C SER A 51 13.78 2.38 -10.81
N LEU A 52 13.62 1.96 -9.55
CA LEU A 52 13.30 0.58 -9.23
C LEU A 52 11.88 0.21 -9.69
N LEU A 53 10.89 1.09 -9.46
CA LEU A 53 9.52 0.91 -9.94
C LEU A 53 9.45 0.80 -11.47
N ALA A 54 10.22 1.61 -12.18
CA ALA A 54 10.33 1.53 -13.64
C ALA A 54 10.95 0.20 -14.09
N THR A 55 11.96 -0.30 -13.37
CA THR A 55 12.60 -1.61 -13.65
C THR A 55 11.61 -2.75 -13.53
N PHE A 56 10.71 -2.70 -12.54
CA PHE A 56 9.65 -3.69 -12.36
C PHE A 56 8.40 -3.42 -13.22
N THR A 57 8.40 -2.38 -14.06
CA THR A 57 7.26 -1.95 -14.88
C THR A 57 5.98 -1.68 -14.06
N TRP A 58 6.13 -1.23 -12.81
CA TRP A 58 4.99 -0.94 -11.94
C TRP A 58 4.43 0.45 -12.21
N THR A 59 3.11 0.52 -12.39
CA THR A 59 2.39 1.79 -12.52
C THR A 59 2.06 2.34 -11.14
N VAL A 60 2.40 3.61 -10.91
CA VAL A 60 2.07 4.33 -9.67
C VAL A 60 0.77 5.08 -9.88
N LEU A 61 -0.25 4.76 -9.07
CA LEU A 61 -1.52 5.48 -9.07
C LEU A 61 -1.34 6.86 -8.42
N ALA A 62 -1.99 7.87 -9.00
CA ALA A 62 -2.08 9.18 -8.39
C ALA A 62 -2.88 9.08 -7.08
N HIS A 63 -2.29 9.53 -5.99
CA HIS A 63 -2.92 9.54 -4.68
C HIS A 63 -2.99 11.00 -4.20
N PRO A 64 -4.15 11.52 -3.78
CA PRO A 64 -4.24 12.87 -3.22
C PRO A 64 -3.49 12.98 -1.89
N SER A 65 -3.06 14.19 -1.53
CA SER A 65 -2.39 14.44 -0.25
C SER A 65 -3.35 14.14 0.91
N TYR A 66 -2.84 13.55 1.99
CA TYR A 66 -3.57 13.31 3.26
C TYR A 66 -4.93 12.63 3.10
N SER A 67 -5.02 11.59 2.27
CA SER A 67 -6.27 10.83 2.05
C SER A 67 -6.17 9.39 2.59
N PRO A 68 -6.10 9.19 3.92
CA PRO A 68 -6.07 7.85 4.50
C PRO A 68 -7.30 7.02 4.12
N ASP A 69 -8.43 7.67 3.84
CA ASP A 69 -9.65 7.04 3.33
C ASP A 69 -9.52 6.39 1.96
N LEU A 70 -8.44 6.68 1.21
CA LEU A 70 -8.15 6.12 -0.10
C LEU A 70 -7.02 5.09 -0.10
N ALA A 71 -6.42 4.82 1.06
CA ALA A 71 -5.39 3.80 1.21
C ALA A 71 -5.99 2.54 1.86
N PRO A 72 -6.12 1.41 1.14
CA PRO A 72 -6.66 0.16 1.69
C PRO A 72 -5.91 -0.33 2.92
N THR A 73 -4.61 -0.06 3.01
CA THR A 73 -3.81 -0.35 4.18
C THR A 73 -4.33 0.42 5.40
N ASP A 74 -4.65 1.70 5.27
CA ASP A 74 -5.02 2.55 6.39
C ASP A 74 -6.48 2.29 6.85
N TYR A 75 -7.44 2.34 5.92
CA TYR A 75 -8.85 2.24 6.27
C TYR A 75 -9.33 0.81 6.57
N HIS A 76 -8.60 -0.22 6.12
CA HIS A 76 -9.03 -1.62 6.27
C HIS A 76 -8.05 -2.42 7.12
N LEU A 77 -6.79 -2.54 6.71
CA LEU A 77 -5.82 -3.37 7.42
C LEU A 77 -5.45 -2.81 8.79
N VAL A 78 -4.97 -1.56 8.86
CA VAL A 78 -4.55 -0.91 10.10
C VAL A 78 -5.73 -0.68 11.02
N SER A 79 -6.88 -0.27 10.47
CA SER A 79 -8.12 -0.09 11.21
C SER A 79 -8.59 -1.41 11.88
N ASP A 80 -8.48 -2.55 11.19
CA ASP A 80 -8.79 -3.85 11.79
C ASP A 80 -7.73 -4.26 12.81
N MET A 81 -6.43 -4.11 12.49
CA MET A 81 -5.32 -4.41 13.40
C MET A 81 -5.45 -3.65 14.73
N GLN A 82 -5.78 -2.36 14.69
CA GLN A 82 -5.97 -1.54 15.89
C GLN A 82 -7.02 -2.14 16.84
N ARG A 83 -8.10 -2.71 16.32
CA ARG A 83 -9.13 -3.37 17.13
C ARG A 83 -8.63 -4.63 17.82
N PHE A 84 -7.74 -5.39 17.15
CA PHE A 84 -7.13 -6.59 17.76
C PHE A 84 -5.99 -6.25 18.72
N LEU A 85 -5.38 -5.08 18.57
CA LEU A 85 -4.30 -4.59 19.41
C LEU A 85 -4.80 -3.83 20.64
N GLU A 86 -6.06 -3.39 20.64
CA GLU A 86 -6.66 -2.68 21.75
C GLU A 86 -6.58 -3.53 23.04
N GLY A 87 -5.96 -2.96 24.08
CA GLY A 87 -5.77 -3.64 25.36
C GLY A 87 -4.71 -4.76 25.37
N THR A 88 -3.90 -4.88 24.30
CA THR A 88 -2.81 -5.87 24.24
C THR A 88 -1.47 -5.24 24.58
N ASP A 89 -0.79 -5.79 25.59
CA ASP A 89 0.58 -5.41 25.95
C ASP A 89 1.58 -6.50 25.52
N PHE A 90 2.54 -6.14 24.68
CA PHE A 90 3.65 -7.02 24.30
C PHE A 90 4.88 -6.74 25.16
N LYS A 91 5.54 -7.81 25.64
CA LYS A 91 6.73 -7.69 26.50
C LYS A 91 8.03 -7.73 25.72
N THR A 92 8.02 -8.40 24.57
CA THR A 92 9.20 -8.56 23.71
C THR A 92 8.87 -8.30 22.25
N LYS A 93 9.92 -8.02 21.47
CA LYS A 93 9.80 -7.93 20.00
C LYS A 93 9.30 -9.23 19.38
N SER A 94 9.71 -10.38 19.93
CA SER A 94 9.29 -11.70 19.43
C SER A 94 7.79 -11.91 19.61
N ASP A 95 7.19 -11.39 20.69
CA ASP A 95 5.75 -11.47 20.90
C ASP A 95 4.98 -10.71 19.80
N VAL A 96 5.49 -9.53 19.42
CA VAL A 96 4.92 -8.72 18.32
C VAL A 96 5.05 -9.45 16.99
N GLU A 97 6.22 -10.01 16.69
CA GLU A 97 6.47 -10.75 15.44
C GLU A 97 5.56 -11.99 15.32
N ASN A 98 5.44 -12.77 16.40
CA ASN A 98 4.57 -13.93 16.44
C ASN A 98 3.10 -13.53 16.29
N TRP A 99 2.66 -12.48 16.98
CA TRP A 99 1.30 -11.97 16.85
C TRP A 99 1.00 -11.51 15.42
N LEU A 100 1.93 -10.81 14.75
CA LEU A 100 1.76 -10.39 13.36
C LEU A 100 1.59 -11.60 12.45
N VAL A 101 2.46 -12.62 12.57
CA VAL A 101 2.37 -13.84 11.76
C VAL A 101 1.02 -14.53 11.97
N SER A 102 0.58 -14.70 13.21
CA SER A 102 -0.73 -15.28 13.53
C SER A 102 -1.89 -14.43 13.00
N TYR A 103 -1.80 -13.11 13.12
CA TYR A 103 -2.82 -12.18 12.64
C TYR A 103 -3.02 -12.31 11.13
N PHE A 104 -1.94 -12.23 10.34
CA PHE A 104 -2.04 -12.36 8.88
C PHE A 104 -2.52 -13.76 8.45
N ALA A 105 -2.08 -14.82 9.14
CA ALA A 105 -2.53 -16.18 8.89
C ALA A 105 -4.02 -16.39 9.21
N SER A 106 -4.58 -15.63 10.15
CA SER A 106 -6.00 -15.72 10.52
C SER A 106 -6.95 -15.10 9.50
N LYS A 107 -6.47 -14.23 8.60
CA LYS A 107 -7.34 -13.49 7.67
C LYS A 107 -7.75 -14.35 6.49
N LYS A 108 -9.06 -14.44 6.28
CA LYS A 108 -9.65 -15.10 5.12
C LYS A 108 -9.35 -14.30 3.84
N PRO A 109 -9.28 -14.95 2.66
CA PRO A 109 -9.13 -14.27 1.38
C PRO A 109 -10.15 -13.13 1.15
N GLU A 110 -11.36 -13.30 1.67
CA GLU A 110 -12.46 -12.33 1.59
C GLU A 110 -12.12 -11.02 2.29
N PHE A 111 -11.33 -11.04 3.36
CA PHE A 111 -10.88 -9.84 4.06
C PHE A 111 -10.08 -8.95 3.11
N TRP A 112 -9.08 -9.52 2.41
CA TRP A 112 -8.24 -8.79 1.46
C TRP A 112 -9.05 -8.29 0.27
N ARG A 113 -9.94 -9.15 -0.27
CA ARG A 113 -10.82 -8.79 -1.39
C ARG A 113 -11.72 -7.61 -1.03
N THR A 114 -12.32 -7.63 0.17
CA THR A 114 -13.21 -6.57 0.64
C THR A 114 -12.47 -5.24 0.80
N GLY A 115 -11.27 -5.28 1.41
CA GLY A 115 -10.41 -4.11 1.53
C GLY A 115 -10.14 -3.46 0.17
N THR A 116 -9.69 -4.23 -0.81
CA THR A 116 -9.41 -3.72 -2.16
C THR A 116 -10.66 -3.24 -2.90
N MET A 117 -11.77 -3.98 -2.85
CA MET A 117 -12.98 -3.63 -3.61
C MET A 117 -13.69 -2.39 -3.05
N SER A 118 -13.62 -2.17 -1.73
CA SER A 118 -14.20 -0.98 -1.11
C SER A 118 -13.56 0.33 -1.56
N LEU A 119 -12.35 0.28 -2.16
CA LEU A 119 -11.68 1.44 -2.74
C LEU A 119 -12.54 2.12 -3.81
N GLN A 120 -13.20 1.34 -4.69
CA GLN A 120 -14.05 1.88 -5.75
C GLN A 120 -15.19 2.76 -5.20
N ASN A 121 -15.88 2.29 -4.17
CA ASN A 121 -16.96 3.03 -3.53
C ASN A 121 -16.44 4.29 -2.79
N ARG A 122 -15.25 4.20 -2.20
CA ARG A 122 -14.59 5.33 -1.52
C ARG A 122 -14.18 6.42 -2.51
N TRP A 123 -13.66 6.06 -3.69
CA TRP A 123 -13.39 7.02 -4.77
C TRP A 123 -14.64 7.77 -5.21
N LEU A 124 -15.76 7.07 -5.42
CA LEU A 124 -17.03 7.71 -5.78
C LEU A 124 -17.48 8.71 -4.71
N THR A 125 -17.28 8.37 -3.43
CA THR A 125 -17.65 9.24 -2.31
C THR A 125 -16.78 10.50 -2.24
N VAL A 126 -15.49 10.41 -2.60
CA VAL A 126 -14.57 11.58 -2.65
C VAL A 126 -14.89 12.50 -3.82
N VAL A 127 -15.34 11.94 -4.96
CA VAL A 127 -15.71 12.74 -6.14
C VAL A 127 -17.04 13.48 -5.91
N ASP A 128 -18.03 12.82 -5.30
CA ASP A 128 -19.36 13.39 -5.04
C ASP A 128 -19.32 14.49 -3.95
N LYS A 129 -18.42 14.34 -2.98
CA LYS A 129 -18.18 15.36 -1.95
C LYS A 129 -17.10 16.31 -2.44
N GLU A 130 -17.47 17.38 -3.16
CA GLU A 130 -16.55 18.48 -3.48
C GLU A 130 -15.77 18.89 -2.22
N VAL A 131 -14.48 18.53 -2.24
CA VAL A 131 -13.54 18.46 -1.14
C VAL A 131 -13.75 19.50 -0.02
N LYS A 132 -14.32 19.06 1.11
CA LYS A 132 -14.17 19.72 2.42
C LYS A 132 -13.50 18.74 3.38
N TYR A 133 -12.17 18.71 3.35
CA TYR A 133 -11.39 18.15 4.44
C TYR A 133 -11.41 19.17 5.59
N TYR A 134 -11.78 18.73 6.80
CA TYR A 134 -11.77 19.54 8.03
C TYR A 134 -10.38 19.57 8.67
#